data_AF-A0AA89BTK7-F1
#
_entry.id   AF-A0AA89BTK7-F1
#
_cell.length_a   1.000
_cell.length_b   1.000
_cell.length_c   1.000
_cell.angle_alpha   90.00
_cell.angle_beta   90.00
_cell.angle_gamma   90.00
#
_symmetry.space_group_name_H-M   'P 1'
#
loop_
_entity.id
_entity.type
_entity.pdbx_description
1 polymer ?
#
loop_
_entity_poly.entity_id
_entity_poly.type
_entity_poly.pdbx_seq_one_letter_code
_entity_poly.pdbx_strand_id
1 'polypeptide(L)'
;MHNVAVIGAGVIGLASAVNIQNKLPEAKVRIIADRFDQDTTSWGAGGIFRPTAKHLHGVDLKRIRKWLRDGWDFYSSLATSEHAGESGMQIVSGFILYKEEPEVSRIPFQFKLLSHTHSFFGGSSTCKSQEGGEIEQRKVSDLNEFVGTYDIVVNCTGLGSKDLIGDNSVYPVRGQLVRVRAPWIKKFVYTDDDTYIYPK
;
A
#
# COMPACT_ATOMS: atom_id res chain seq x y z
N MET A 1 -24.28 12.96 -8.54
CA MET A 1 -23.44 12.45 -7.43
C MET A 1 -23.07 11.02 -7.81
N HIS A 2 -21.79 10.71 -7.99
CA HIS A 2 -21.36 9.38 -8.45
C HIS A 2 -21.10 8.46 -7.26
N ASN A 3 -21.65 7.24 -7.28
CA ASN A 3 -21.39 6.22 -6.28
C ASN A 3 -20.22 5.35 -6.74
N VAL A 4 -19.13 5.34 -5.97
CA VAL A 4 -17.91 4.59 -6.28
C VAL A 4 -17.66 3.54 -5.21
N ALA A 5 -17.61 2.27 -5.61
CA ALA A 5 -17.17 1.18 -4.75
C ALA A 5 -15.67 0.92 -4.95
N VAL A 6 -14.91 0.88 -3.86
CA VAL A 6 -13.52 0.43 -3.87
C VAL A 6 -13.45 -0.89 -3.11
N ILE A 7 -13.10 -1.97 -3.82
CA ILE A 7 -13.11 -3.32 -3.25
C ILE A 7 -11.72 -3.70 -2.78
N GLY A 8 -11.56 -3.92 -1.48
CA GLY A 8 -10.29 -4.26 -0.84
C GLY A 8 -9.72 -3.11 0.00
N ALA A 9 -9.28 -3.43 1.22
CA ALA A 9 -8.75 -2.48 2.19
C ALA A 9 -7.23 -2.61 2.43
N GLY A 10 -6.51 -3.16 1.46
CA GLY A 10 -5.05 -3.04 1.42
C GLY A 10 -4.61 -1.62 1.07
N VAL A 11 -3.30 -1.35 1.12
CA VAL A 11 -2.73 -0.02 0.82
C VAL A 11 -3.25 0.57 -0.49
N ILE A 12 -3.39 -0.25 -1.54
CA ILE A 12 -3.84 0.21 -2.85
C ILE A 12 -5.30 0.65 -2.80
N GLY A 13 -6.20 -0.13 -2.19
CA GLY A 13 -7.61 0.23 -2.08
C GLY A 13 -7.82 1.50 -1.25
N LEU A 14 -7.14 1.61 -0.11
CA LEU A 14 -7.21 2.82 0.73
C LEU A 14 -6.67 4.04 -0.01
N ALA A 15 -5.50 3.94 -0.65
CA ALA A 15 -4.91 5.03 -1.41
C ALA A 15 -5.79 5.44 -2.59
N SER A 16 -6.38 4.47 -3.30
CA SER A 16 -7.33 4.73 -4.39
C SER A 16 -8.56 5.46 -3.89
N ALA A 17 -9.17 5.03 -2.78
CA ALA A 17 -10.35 5.69 -2.21
C ALA A 17 -10.06 7.16 -1.84
N VAL A 18 -8.96 7.44 -1.14
CA VAL A 18 -8.55 8.81 -0.79
C VAL A 18 -8.28 9.65 -2.04
N ASN A 19 -7.55 9.11 -3.02
CA ASN A 19 -7.26 9.84 -4.25
C ASN A 19 -8.52 10.14 -5.08
N ILE A 20 -9.52 9.24 -5.06
CA ILE A 20 -10.80 9.46 -5.72
C ILE A 20 -11.58 10.56 -4.99
N GLN A 21 -11.70 10.48 -3.66
CA GLN A 21 -12.41 11.48 -2.86
C GLN A 21 -11.79 12.87 -3.02
N ASN A 22 -10.46 12.98 -3.02
CA ASN A 22 -9.75 14.25 -3.20
C ASN A 22 -9.94 14.85 -4.60
N LYS A 23 -10.02 14.02 -5.64
CA LYS A 23 -10.18 14.49 -7.03
C LYS A 23 -11.63 14.72 -7.41
N LEU A 24 -12.55 14.02 -6.77
CA LEU A 24 -13.98 14.08 -6.99
C LEU A 24 -14.68 14.24 -5.64
N PRO A 25 -14.66 15.43 -5.02
CA PRO A 25 -15.25 15.65 -3.70
C PRO A 25 -16.74 15.32 -3.61
N GLU A 26 -17.45 15.43 -4.73
CA GLU A 26 -18.87 15.11 -4.88
C GLU A 26 -19.15 13.61 -5.10
N ALA A 27 -18.11 12.78 -5.25
CA ALA A 27 -18.29 11.33 -5.34
C ALA A 27 -18.55 10.77 -3.94
N LYS A 28 -19.48 9.81 -3.86
CA LYS A 28 -19.67 8.99 -2.67
C LYS A 28 -18.80 7.75 -2.78
N VAL A 29 -17.66 7.77 -2.08
CA VAL A 29 -16.73 6.64 -2.08
C VAL A 29 -17.04 5.70 -0.91
N ARG A 30 -17.28 4.42 -1.21
CA ARG A 30 -17.40 3.35 -0.21
C ARG A 30 -16.30 2.31 -0.39
N ILE A 31 -15.63 1.96 0.70
CA ILE A 31 -14.66 0.88 0.75
C ILE A 31 -15.35 -0.39 1.24
N ILE A 32 -15.25 -1.47 0.47
CA ILE A 32 -15.88 -2.76 0.76
C ILE A 32 -14.80 -3.85 0.81
N ALA A 33 -14.63 -4.51 1.95
CA ALA A 33 -13.61 -5.56 2.10
C ALA A 33 -13.98 -6.58 3.18
N ASP A 34 -13.50 -7.81 3.08
CA ASP A 34 -13.66 -8.84 4.12
C ASP A 34 -12.66 -8.67 5.27
N ARG A 35 -11.49 -8.09 4.97
CA ARG A 35 -10.36 -7.91 5.90
C ARG A 35 -9.89 -6.47 5.90
N PHE A 36 -9.51 -6.00 7.08
CA PHE A 36 -8.92 -4.70 7.33
C PHE A 36 -7.64 -4.85 8.16
N ASP A 37 -6.83 -3.80 8.18
CA ASP A 37 -5.71 -3.64 9.11
C ASP A 37 -4.77 -4.85 9.11
N GLN A 38 -4.59 -5.46 10.30
CA GLN A 38 -3.70 -6.58 10.55
C GLN A 38 -3.97 -7.84 9.73
N ASP A 39 -5.19 -7.96 9.20
CA ASP A 39 -5.62 -9.11 8.39
C ASP A 39 -5.31 -8.91 6.89
N THR A 40 -4.73 -7.76 6.51
CA THR A 40 -4.32 -7.46 5.14
C THR A 40 -2.86 -7.85 4.88
N THR A 41 -2.54 -8.22 3.62
CA THR A 41 -1.14 -8.43 3.20
C THR A 41 -0.28 -7.17 3.38
N SER A 42 -0.89 -5.99 3.24
CA SER A 42 -0.21 -4.70 3.41
C SER A 42 0.34 -4.51 4.83
N TRP A 43 -0.35 -5.00 5.87
CA TRP A 43 0.16 -4.98 7.25
C TRP A 43 1.40 -5.83 7.46
N GLY A 44 1.49 -6.95 6.73
CA GLY A 44 2.64 -7.85 6.74
C GLY A 44 3.86 -7.26 6.03
N ALA A 45 3.73 -6.21 5.22
CA ALA A 45 4.80 -5.71 4.38
C ALA A 45 5.99 -5.13 5.18
N GLY A 46 7.20 -5.28 4.66
CA GLY A 46 8.42 -4.69 5.23
C GLY A 46 8.42 -3.16 5.26
N GLY A 47 7.68 -2.50 4.35
CA GLY A 47 7.53 -1.05 4.33
C GLY A 47 8.85 -0.33 4.02
N ILE A 48 9.50 -0.71 2.92
CA ILE A 48 10.64 0.01 2.35
C ILE A 48 10.30 0.46 0.94
N PHE A 49 10.68 1.69 0.59
CA PHE A 49 10.51 2.21 -0.76
C PHE A 49 11.72 1.83 -1.62
N ARG A 50 11.75 0.57 -2.04
CA ARG A 50 12.81 0.05 -2.89
C ARG A 50 12.22 -0.59 -4.15
N PRO A 51 11.81 0.23 -5.13
CA PRO A 51 11.26 -0.28 -6.36
C PRO A 51 12.33 -1.03 -7.16
N THR A 52 12.01 -2.25 -7.58
CA THR A 52 12.89 -3.04 -8.44
C THR A 52 12.17 -3.30 -9.76
N ALA A 53 12.59 -2.61 -10.82
CA ALA A 53 11.94 -2.68 -12.13
C ALA A 53 11.83 -4.12 -12.68
N LYS A 54 12.77 -5.01 -12.31
CA LYS A 54 12.78 -6.42 -12.70
C LYS A 54 11.54 -7.21 -12.24
N HIS A 55 10.82 -6.73 -11.23
CA HIS A 55 9.62 -7.37 -10.68
C HIS A 55 8.30 -6.73 -11.16
N LEU A 56 8.35 -5.74 -12.06
CA LEU A 56 7.17 -5.04 -12.58
C LEU A 56 6.92 -5.44 -14.05
N HIS A 57 6.46 -6.68 -14.24
CA HIS A 57 6.17 -7.21 -15.57
C HIS A 57 5.01 -6.45 -16.23
N GLY A 58 5.12 -6.22 -17.55
CA GLY A 58 4.05 -5.58 -18.34
C GLY A 58 3.91 -4.07 -18.17
N VAL A 59 4.81 -3.42 -17.44
CA VAL A 59 4.80 -1.95 -17.25
C VAL A 59 6.02 -1.32 -17.93
N ASP A 60 5.79 -0.31 -18.76
CA ASP A 60 6.86 0.39 -19.46
C ASP A 60 7.74 1.22 -18.49
N LEU A 61 9.02 1.39 -18.84
CA LEU A 61 9.99 2.10 -17.98
C LEU A 61 9.61 3.56 -17.70
N LYS A 62 8.91 4.23 -18.62
CA LYS A 62 8.49 5.63 -18.43
C LYS A 62 7.42 5.71 -17.35
N ARG A 63 6.45 4.80 -17.37
CA ARG A 63 5.41 4.69 -16.34
C ARG A 63 5.98 4.29 -14.99
N ILE A 64 6.88 3.30 -14.94
CA ILE A 64 7.60 2.94 -13.70
C ILE A 64 8.28 4.18 -13.13
N ARG A 65 9.14 4.86 -13.91
CA ARG A 65 9.83 6.08 -13.45
C ARG A 65 8.88 7.16 -12.93
N LYS A 66 7.73 7.33 -13.58
CA LYS A 66 6.72 8.28 -13.12
C LYS A 66 6.15 7.88 -11.75
N TRP A 67 5.69 6.63 -11.58
CA TRP A 67 5.17 6.16 -10.29
C TRP A 67 6.21 6.26 -9.17
N LEU A 68 7.48 5.98 -9.48
CA LEU A 68 8.55 6.10 -8.50
C LEU A 68 8.79 7.55 -8.09
N ARG A 69 8.76 8.49 -9.05
CA ARG A 69 8.90 9.91 -8.76
C ARG A 69 7.72 10.45 -7.97
N ASP A 70 6.50 10.22 -8.45
CA ASP A 70 5.28 10.69 -7.80
C ASP A 70 5.16 10.13 -6.38
N GLY A 71 5.44 8.83 -6.21
CA GLY A 71 5.46 8.18 -4.89
C GLY A 71 6.57 8.73 -3.99
N TRP A 72 7.77 8.94 -4.53
CA TRP A 72 8.87 9.56 -3.79
C TRP A 72 8.49 10.94 -3.26
N ASP A 73 8.00 11.81 -4.13
CA ASP A 73 7.65 13.19 -3.80
C ASP A 73 6.54 13.22 -2.72
N PHE A 74 5.53 12.35 -2.84
CA PHE A 74 4.47 12.23 -1.84
C PHE A 74 4.99 11.69 -0.50
N TYR A 75 5.67 10.55 -0.48
CA TYR A 75 6.09 9.93 0.78
C TYR A 75 7.21 10.71 1.49
N SER A 76 8.14 11.31 0.74
CA SER A 76 9.19 12.15 1.33
C SER A 76 8.61 13.42 1.94
N SER A 77 7.68 14.10 1.26
CA SER A 77 7.05 15.30 1.81
C SER A 77 6.31 14.98 3.13
N LEU A 78 5.57 13.87 3.16
CA LEU A 78 4.89 13.40 4.37
C LEU A 78 5.87 13.01 5.48
N ALA A 79 6.99 12.34 5.16
CA ALA A 79 8.05 12.00 6.11
C ALA A 79 8.75 13.20 6.74
N THR A 80 8.74 14.35 6.05
CA THR A 80 9.33 15.61 6.52
C THR A 80 8.31 16.59 7.10
N SER A 81 7.02 16.23 7.08
CA SER A 81 5.94 17.04 7.62
C SER A 81 5.73 16.80 9.12
N GLU A 82 4.93 17.65 9.77
CA GLU A 82 4.48 17.44 11.15
C GLU A 82 3.66 16.14 11.33
N HIS A 83 3.04 15.64 10.25
CA HIS A 83 2.25 14.40 10.25
C HIS A 83 3.10 13.12 10.07
N ALA A 84 4.43 13.23 10.05
CA ALA A 84 5.32 12.08 9.86
C ALA A 84 5.06 10.97 10.91
N GLY A 85 4.85 11.35 12.17
CA GLY A 85 4.57 10.39 13.26
C GLY A 85 3.26 9.63 13.07
N GLU A 86 2.18 10.33 12.73
CA GLU A 86 0.82 9.77 12.59
C GLU A 86 0.65 8.95 11.31
N SER A 87 1.26 9.40 10.21
CA SER A 87 1.33 8.68 8.95
C SER A 87 2.30 7.51 8.97
N GLY A 88 3.25 7.55 9.92
CA GLY A 88 4.34 6.62 10.06
C GLY A 88 5.43 6.69 9.03
N MET A 89 5.40 7.69 8.16
CA MET A 89 6.50 7.93 7.25
C MET A 89 7.73 8.34 8.04
N GLN A 90 8.86 7.74 7.70
CA GLN A 90 10.16 8.12 8.23
C GLN A 90 11.22 7.92 7.16
N ILE A 91 12.23 8.79 7.16
CA ILE A 91 13.42 8.62 6.34
C ILE A 91 14.43 7.81 7.16
N VAL A 92 14.85 6.66 6.62
CA VAL A 92 15.87 5.80 7.24
C VAL A 92 17.06 5.65 6.30
N SER A 93 18.26 5.84 6.83
CA SER A 93 19.52 5.55 6.12
C SER A 93 19.92 4.08 6.29
N GLY A 94 20.76 3.56 5.40
CA GLY A 94 21.18 2.16 5.49
C GLY A 94 22.15 1.74 4.42
N PHE A 95 22.33 0.43 4.30
CA PHE A 95 23.29 -0.19 3.40
C PHE A 95 22.58 -1.20 2.50
N ILE A 96 22.97 -1.21 1.22
CA ILE A 96 22.80 -2.41 0.39
C ILE A 96 24.17 -3.07 0.26
N LEU A 97 24.21 -4.36 0.57
CA LEU A 97 25.38 -5.20 0.46
C LEU A 97 25.20 -6.12 -0.75
N TYR A 98 26.26 -6.29 -1.52
CA TYR A 98 26.30 -7.16 -2.68
C TYR A 98 27.41 -8.20 -2.50
N LYS A 99 27.21 -9.42 -3.01
CA LYS A 99 28.26 -10.44 -3.05
C LYS A 99 29.33 -10.10 -4.08
N GLU A 100 28.92 -9.47 -5.17
CA GLU A 100 29.77 -9.02 -6.27
C GLU A 100 29.55 -7.53 -6.51
N GLU A 101 30.53 -6.86 -7.10
CA GLU A 101 30.45 -5.42 -7.34
C GLU A 101 29.30 -5.10 -8.32
N PRO A 102 28.31 -4.28 -7.94
CA PRO A 102 27.18 -4.01 -8.80
C PRO A 102 27.60 -3.10 -9.97
N GLU A 103 27.10 -3.38 -11.18
CA GLU A 103 27.32 -2.53 -12.37
C GLU A 103 26.84 -1.06 -12.18
N VAL A 104 25.94 -0.81 -11.22
CA VAL A 104 25.41 0.53 -10.94
C VAL A 104 25.28 0.74 -9.44
N SER A 105 26.04 1.70 -8.89
CA SER A 105 25.81 2.22 -7.54
C SER A 105 24.43 2.86 -7.47
N ARG A 106 23.50 2.26 -6.74
CA ARG A 106 22.18 2.87 -6.47
C ARG A 106 22.13 3.26 -5.00
N ILE A 107 21.70 4.48 -4.71
CA ILE A 107 21.43 4.96 -3.36
C ILE A 107 20.03 4.47 -2.96
N PRO A 108 19.90 3.54 -2.01
CA PRO A 108 18.61 3.13 -1.48
C PRO A 108 18.08 4.11 -0.43
N PHE A 109 16.77 4.28 -0.41
CA PHE A 109 16.03 5.05 0.59
C PHE A 109 14.88 4.21 1.14
N GLN A 110 14.49 4.46 2.38
CA GLN A 110 13.36 3.79 3.01
C GLN A 110 12.27 4.80 3.39
N PHE A 111 11.03 4.46 3.05
CA PHE A 111 9.83 5.02 3.66
C PHE A 111 9.06 3.89 4.33
N LYS A 112 8.70 4.07 5.59
CA LYS A 112 7.75 3.20 6.28
C LYS A 112 6.35 3.70 5.95
N LEU A 113 5.58 2.92 5.19
CA LEU A 113 4.13 3.15 5.16
C LEU A 113 3.54 2.58 6.46
N LEU A 114 3.25 3.39 7.48
CA LEU A 114 2.36 2.88 8.52
C LEU A 114 0.99 2.80 7.88
N SER A 115 0.56 1.56 7.69
CA SER A 115 -0.84 1.17 7.59
C SER A 115 -1.56 1.42 8.92
N HIS A 116 -1.49 2.63 9.47
CA HIS A 116 -2.50 3.05 10.43
C HIS A 116 -3.66 3.61 9.61
N THR A 117 -4.45 2.69 9.07
CA THR A 117 -5.89 2.89 8.83
C THR A 117 -6.56 3.63 9.98
N HIS A 118 -6.11 3.40 11.21
CA HIS A 118 -6.59 4.09 12.40
C HIS A 118 -6.33 5.62 12.40
N SER A 119 -5.28 6.10 11.72
CA SER A 119 -4.98 7.54 11.62
C SER A 119 -5.78 8.24 10.51
N PHE A 120 -6.10 7.52 9.43
CA PHE A 120 -6.91 8.07 8.33
C PHE A 120 -8.42 7.89 8.52
N PHE A 121 -8.84 6.87 9.28
CA PHE A 121 -10.24 6.46 9.41
C PHE A 121 -10.73 6.30 10.85
N GLY A 122 -9.98 6.79 11.85
CA GLY A 122 -10.43 6.86 13.24
C GLY A 122 -10.59 5.49 13.91
N GLY A 123 -9.74 5.20 14.89
CA GLY A 123 -9.93 4.05 15.77
C GLY A 123 -11.21 4.19 16.59
N SER A 124 -12.24 3.40 16.27
CA SER A 124 -13.24 2.82 17.16
C SER A 124 -14.26 2.08 16.29
N SER A 125 -14.88 1.05 16.86
CA SER A 125 -15.79 0.04 16.30
C SER A 125 -17.09 0.56 15.63
N THR A 126 -17.13 1.83 15.26
CA THR A 126 -18.16 2.48 14.44
C THR A 126 -17.46 3.52 13.56
N CYS A 127 -16.92 3.08 12.41
CA CYS A 127 -16.06 3.87 11.56
C CYS A 127 -16.88 4.89 10.73
N LYS A 128 -16.90 6.15 11.17
CA LYS A 128 -17.24 7.32 10.34
C LYS A 128 -15.96 8.12 10.11
N SER A 129 -15.61 8.35 8.85
CA SER A 129 -14.39 9.05 8.45
C SER A 129 -14.52 10.57 8.61
N GLN A 130 -13.38 11.26 8.77
CA GLN A 130 -13.33 12.73 8.81
C GLN A 130 -13.56 13.39 7.44
N GLU A 131 -13.55 12.62 6.34
CA GLU A 131 -13.74 13.10 4.96
C GLU A 131 -14.93 12.45 4.21
N GLY A 132 -15.87 11.81 4.90
CA GLY A 132 -17.15 11.37 4.32
C GLY A 132 -17.16 10.03 3.58
N GLY A 133 -16.02 9.33 3.46
CA GLY A 133 -15.96 7.95 2.97
C GLY A 133 -16.61 6.94 3.92
N GLU A 134 -17.39 6.01 3.38
CA GLU A 134 -18.06 4.93 4.12
C GLU A 134 -17.26 3.62 4.04
N ILE A 135 -17.26 2.82 5.12
CA ILE A 135 -16.62 1.50 5.15
C ILE A 135 -17.69 0.43 5.39
N GLU A 136 -17.60 -0.66 4.64
CA GLU A 136 -18.47 -1.83 4.75
C GLU A 136 -17.63 -3.11 4.82
N GLN A 137 -17.70 -3.82 5.96
CA GLN A 137 -16.98 -5.08 6.12
C GLN A 137 -17.83 -6.26 5.66
N ARG A 138 -17.51 -6.79 4.47
CA ARG A 138 -18.07 -8.05 3.97
C ARG A 138 -17.23 -8.63 2.84
N LYS A 139 -17.41 -9.93 2.60
CA LYS A 139 -16.83 -10.61 1.44
C LYS A 139 -17.65 -10.32 0.19
N VAL A 140 -16.96 -9.88 -0.86
CA VAL A 140 -17.49 -9.75 -2.21
C VAL A 140 -17.18 -11.04 -2.95
N SER A 141 -18.19 -11.65 -3.57
CA SER A 141 -18.03 -12.91 -4.33
C SER A 141 -18.37 -12.77 -5.80
N ASP A 142 -19.11 -11.73 -6.19
CA ASP A 142 -19.46 -11.42 -7.57
C ASP A 142 -19.56 -9.89 -7.70
N LEU A 143 -19.02 -9.32 -8.77
CA LEU A 143 -19.13 -7.89 -9.06
C LEU A 143 -20.55 -7.50 -9.52
N ASN A 144 -21.37 -8.45 -9.96
CA ASN A 144 -22.75 -8.18 -10.39
C ASN A 144 -23.63 -7.63 -9.26
N GLU A 145 -23.28 -7.87 -7.99
CA GLU A 145 -24.01 -7.31 -6.85
C GLU A 145 -23.95 -5.77 -6.79
N PHE A 146 -23.02 -5.13 -7.52
CA PHE A 146 -22.89 -3.68 -7.58
C PHE A 146 -23.69 -3.05 -8.73
N VAL A 147 -24.20 -3.84 -9.68
CA VAL A 147 -24.96 -3.35 -10.83
C VAL A 147 -26.22 -2.63 -10.36
N GLY A 148 -26.43 -1.42 -10.88
CA GLY A 148 -27.57 -0.57 -10.51
C GLY A 148 -27.44 0.16 -9.16
N THR A 149 -26.41 -0.13 -8.37
CA THR A 149 -26.14 0.54 -7.08
C THR A 149 -24.93 1.48 -7.16
N TYR A 150 -23.86 1.05 -7.84
CA TYR A 150 -22.64 1.83 -8.03
C TYR A 150 -22.43 2.15 -9.50
N ASP A 151 -21.94 3.37 -9.77
CA ASP A 151 -21.59 3.81 -11.12
C ASP A 151 -20.23 3.27 -11.53
N ILE A 152 -19.31 3.15 -10.55
CA ILE A 152 -17.92 2.74 -10.77
C ILE A 152 -17.52 1.75 -9.69
N VAL A 153 -16.86 0.67 -10.10
CA VAL A 153 -16.20 -0.29 -9.22
C VAL A 153 -14.70 -0.26 -9.47
N VAL A 154 -13.93 -0.06 -8.40
CA VAL A 154 -12.47 -0.09 -8.40
C VAL A 154 -12.02 -1.37 -7.70
N ASN A 155 -11.53 -2.34 -8.47
CA ASN A 155 -11.04 -3.60 -7.94
C ASN A 155 -9.61 -3.43 -7.37
N CYS A 156 -9.47 -3.50 -6.05
CA CYS A 156 -8.20 -3.47 -5.32
C CYS A 156 -8.01 -4.73 -4.44
N THR A 157 -8.55 -5.87 -4.87
CA THR A 157 -8.57 -7.11 -4.07
C THR A 157 -7.25 -7.89 -4.05
N GLY A 158 -6.23 -7.44 -4.79
CA GLY A 158 -4.91 -8.07 -4.80
C GLY A 158 -4.98 -9.54 -5.21
N LEU A 159 -4.52 -10.45 -4.34
CA LEU A 159 -4.61 -11.90 -4.58
C LEU A 159 -6.06 -12.39 -4.74
N GLY A 160 -7.04 -11.69 -4.16
CA GLY A 160 -8.45 -12.01 -4.29
C GLY A 160 -9.00 -11.85 -5.71
N SER A 161 -8.31 -11.11 -6.59
CA SER A 161 -8.71 -10.96 -8.00
C SER A 161 -8.77 -12.29 -8.74
N LYS A 162 -7.95 -13.26 -8.33
CA LYS A 162 -7.98 -14.61 -8.92
C LYS A 162 -9.36 -15.25 -8.75
N ASP A 163 -9.91 -15.18 -7.55
CA ASP A 163 -11.20 -15.79 -7.23
C ASP A 163 -12.37 -14.91 -7.69
N LEU A 164 -12.25 -13.58 -7.57
CA LEU A 164 -13.34 -12.64 -7.86
C LEU A 164 -13.59 -12.41 -9.35
N ILE A 165 -12.53 -12.35 -10.17
CA ILE A 165 -12.65 -12.06 -11.62
C ILE A 165 -11.93 -13.07 -12.51
N GLY A 166 -11.43 -14.18 -11.94
CA GLY A 166 -10.75 -15.22 -12.71
C GLY A 166 -9.36 -14.83 -13.21
N ASP A 167 -8.69 -13.86 -12.57
CA ASP A 167 -7.36 -13.41 -12.99
C ASP A 167 -6.27 -14.45 -12.62
N ASN A 168 -5.98 -15.34 -13.57
CA ASN A 168 -4.97 -16.38 -13.43
C ASN A 168 -3.52 -15.87 -13.54
N SER A 169 -3.30 -14.59 -13.88
CA SER A 169 -1.95 -14.01 -13.88
C SER A 169 -1.45 -13.73 -12.46
N VAL A 170 -2.37 -13.68 -11.49
CA VAL A 170 -2.08 -13.41 -10.08
C VAL A 170 -1.83 -14.72 -9.34
N TYR A 171 -0.70 -14.79 -8.62
CA TYR A 171 -0.32 -15.93 -7.79
C TYR A 171 0.38 -15.46 -6.51
N PRO A 172 0.25 -16.21 -5.40
CA PRO A 172 0.88 -15.83 -4.14
C PRO A 172 2.39 -16.10 -4.15
N VAL A 173 3.17 -15.13 -3.70
CA VAL A 173 4.58 -15.32 -3.32
C VAL A 173 4.68 -15.17 -1.81
N ARG A 174 5.04 -16.27 -1.12
CA ARG A 174 5.09 -16.31 0.34
C ARG A 174 6.37 -15.64 0.85
N GLY A 175 6.21 -14.59 1.64
CA GLY A 175 7.28 -13.97 2.44
C GLY A 175 7.08 -14.23 3.93
N GLN A 176 8.16 -14.49 4.66
CA GLN A 176 8.15 -14.66 6.12
C GLN A 176 9.04 -13.62 6.77
N LEU A 177 8.56 -13.02 7.85
CA LEU A 177 9.26 -11.99 8.61
C LEU A 177 9.38 -12.40 10.08
N VAL A 178 10.46 -11.97 10.71
CA VAL A 178 10.61 -12.00 12.17
C VAL A 178 10.57 -10.56 12.68
N ARG A 179 9.62 -10.26 13.57
CA ARG A 179 9.55 -8.96 14.25
C ARG A 179 10.31 -9.06 15.56
N VAL A 180 11.35 -8.23 15.72
CA VAL A 180 12.22 -8.23 16.90
C VAL A 180 12.21 -6.83 17.53
N ARG A 181 12.17 -6.77 18.86
CA ARG A 181 12.36 -5.51 19.59
C ARG A 181 13.85 -5.22 19.75
N ALA A 182 14.41 -4.43 18.84
CA ALA A 182 15.82 -4.01 18.87
C ALA A 182 15.95 -2.49 18.64
N PRO A 183 15.62 -1.64 19.63
CA PRO A 183 15.54 -0.18 19.44
C PRO A 183 16.86 0.49 19.02
N TRP A 184 18.01 -0.16 19.25
CA TRP A 184 19.34 0.34 18.88
C TRP A 184 19.64 0.19 17.38
N ILE A 185 18.89 -0.63 16.63
CA ILE A 185 19.04 -0.75 15.18
C ILE A 185 18.33 0.43 14.51
N LYS A 186 19.12 1.38 13.98
CA LYS A 186 18.61 2.60 13.33
C LYS A 186 18.85 2.66 11.82
N LYS A 187 19.63 1.73 11.29
CA LYS A 187 19.95 1.65 9.86
C LYS A 187 19.33 0.40 9.25
N PHE A 188 18.87 0.50 8.01
CA PHE A 188 18.48 -0.71 7.29
C PHE A 188 19.69 -1.42 6.70
N VAL A 189 19.52 -2.71 6.48
CA VAL A 189 20.43 -3.54 5.69
C VAL A 189 19.60 -4.33 4.70
N TYR A 190 20.00 -4.32 3.43
CA TYR A 190 19.47 -5.21 2.41
C TYR A 190 20.64 -5.90 1.72
N THR A 191 20.45 -7.14 1.32
CA THR A 191 21.45 -7.95 0.60
C THR A 191 20.83 -8.44 -0.71
N ASP A 192 21.67 -8.73 -1.69
CA ASP A 192 21.26 -9.23 -3.01
C ASP A 192 20.68 -10.66 -3.00
N ASP A 193 20.75 -11.38 -1.88
CA ASP A 193 20.08 -12.67 -1.65
C ASP A 193 18.74 -12.56 -0.91
N ASP A 194 18.13 -11.37 -0.96
CA ASP A 194 16.82 -11.06 -0.36
C ASP A 194 16.78 -11.19 1.18
N THR A 195 17.93 -11.15 1.84
CA THR A 195 17.99 -10.93 3.29
C THR A 195 17.89 -9.44 3.61
N TYR A 196 17.01 -9.06 4.54
CA TYR A 196 16.84 -7.67 4.93
C TYR A 196 16.50 -7.45 6.40
N ILE A 197 16.97 -6.32 6.92
CA ILE A 197 16.69 -5.78 8.24
C ILE A 197 16.15 -4.36 8.05
N TYR A 198 14.89 -4.15 8.41
CA TYR A 198 14.24 -2.85 8.33
C TYR A 198 13.86 -2.38 9.73
N PRO A 199 14.46 -1.28 10.24
CA PRO A 199 13.96 -0.66 11.46
C PRO A 199 12.57 -0.09 11.18
N LYS A 200 11.68 -0.25 12.16
CA LYS A 200 10.29 0.22 12.11
C LYS A 200 9.96 0.96 13.38
#